data_AF-V7HTP6-F1
#
_entry.id   AF-V7HTP6-F1
#
_cell.length_a   1.000
_cell.length_b   1.000
_cell.length_c   1.000
_cell.angle_alpha   90.00
_cell.angle_beta   90.00
_cell.angle_gamma   90.00
#
_symmetry.space_group_name_H-M   'P 1'
#
loop_
_entity.id
_entity.type
_entity.pdbx_description
1 polymer ?
#
loop_
_entity_poly.entity_id
_entity_poly.type
_entity_poly.pdbx_seq_one_letter_code
_entity_poly.pdbx_strand_id
1 'polypeptide(L)'
;MNIHRSAFAGRNFEYYSEDPELSGNMAASAIAGAKSKGVYAYMKHFAMNDQETNRMVGLMTWSNEQAIREIYLKPFEMAVKDGGATAVMSSFNFIGNRWAGANKQLLQDVLRGEWGFRGLVETDYFSGGFMKSNPAIANGNDLMLSTTGTLGAKVDYTDNPTVVRQMRTASKNIMYTVVNSGAYKNIKNVKSVKRPYQKTITTYVVIALVVVAILQVLVVLLYRKRYANK
;
A
#
# COMPACT_ATOMS: atom_id res chain seq x y z
N MET A 1 -8.54 6.52 3.06
CA MET A 1 -9.51 7.56 2.61
C MET A 1 -10.56 6.98 1.67
N ASN A 2 -10.93 5.72 1.86
CA ASN A 2 -12.15 5.16 1.29
C ASN A 2 -13.36 5.77 2.00
N ILE A 3 -14.55 5.65 1.42
CA ILE A 3 -15.76 6.29 1.93
C ILE A 3 -16.41 5.37 2.95
N HIS A 4 -16.97 5.92 4.03
CA HIS A 4 -17.81 5.17 4.96
C HIS A 4 -19.16 4.81 4.32
N ARG A 5 -19.15 3.93 3.31
CA ARG A 5 -20.36 3.49 2.60
C ARG A 5 -21.35 2.77 3.54
N SER A 6 -20.82 2.09 4.55
CA SER A 6 -21.60 1.37 5.55
C SER A 6 -20.92 1.47 6.90
N ALA A 7 -21.70 1.63 7.97
CA ALA A 7 -21.20 1.62 9.34
C ALA A 7 -20.50 0.30 9.74
N PHE A 8 -20.80 -0.79 9.03
CA PHE A 8 -20.25 -2.13 9.31
C PHE A 8 -18.90 -2.42 8.65
N ALA A 9 -18.35 -1.49 7.86
CA ALA A 9 -17.05 -1.68 7.25
C ALA A 9 -15.94 -1.66 8.32
N GLY A 10 -15.23 -2.78 8.45
CA GLY A 10 -14.26 -3.00 9.54
C GLY A 10 -13.04 -2.06 9.55
N ARG A 11 -12.86 -1.22 8.52
CA ARG A 11 -11.77 -0.24 8.40
C ARG A 11 -12.22 1.22 8.40
N ASN A 12 -13.48 1.50 8.76
CA ASN A 12 -13.94 2.88 8.93
C ASN A 12 -13.09 3.68 9.94
N PHE A 13 -12.54 3.03 10.96
CA PHE A 13 -11.70 3.69 11.97
C PHE A 13 -10.43 4.37 11.41
N GLU A 14 -9.95 4.00 10.21
CA GLU A 14 -8.78 4.60 9.55
C GLU A 14 -9.15 5.41 8.29
N TYR A 15 -10.44 5.57 8.03
CA TYR A 15 -10.98 6.43 6.99
C TYR A 15 -11.55 7.71 7.62
N TYR A 16 -11.88 8.70 6.78
CA TYR A 16 -12.23 10.03 7.27
C TYR A 16 -13.73 10.21 7.47
N SER A 17 -14.53 10.05 6.41
CA SER A 17 -15.97 10.32 6.45
C SER A 17 -16.74 9.51 5.40
N GLU A 18 -18.06 9.50 5.53
CA GLU A 18 -18.99 9.16 4.44
C GLU A 18 -19.10 10.29 3.40
N ASP A 19 -18.77 11.52 3.80
CA ASP A 19 -18.77 12.69 2.93
C ASP A 19 -17.46 12.79 2.11
N PRO A 20 -17.54 12.91 0.77
CA PRO A 20 -16.37 12.95 -0.09
C PRO A 20 -15.56 14.25 0.05
N GLU A 21 -16.19 15.37 0.33
CA GLU A 21 -15.51 16.67 0.41
C GLU A 21 -14.68 16.77 1.70
N LEU A 22 -15.25 16.40 2.84
CA LEU A 22 -14.56 16.29 4.12
C LEU A 22 -13.41 15.29 4.03
N SER A 23 -13.65 14.12 3.43
CA SER A 23 -12.62 13.11 3.22
C SER A 23 -11.48 13.62 2.34
N GLY A 24 -11.79 14.36 1.29
CA GLY A 24 -10.83 14.99 0.39
C GLY A 24 -10.01 16.08 1.06
N ASN A 25 -10.65 17.00 1.77
CA ASN A 25 -9.98 18.09 2.50
C ASN A 25 -9.00 17.57 3.55
N MET A 26 -9.41 16.57 4.32
CA MET A 26 -8.55 15.93 5.33
C MET A 26 -7.36 15.21 4.69
N ALA A 27 -7.62 14.45 3.61
CA ALA A 27 -6.56 13.73 2.91
C ALA A 27 -5.56 14.67 2.23
N ALA A 28 -6.04 15.68 1.50
CA ALA A 28 -5.21 16.68 0.84
C ALA A 28 -4.31 17.40 1.85
N SER A 29 -4.87 17.82 3.00
CA SER A 29 -4.12 18.45 4.08
C SER A 29 -3.05 17.53 4.66
N ALA A 30 -3.38 16.26 4.92
CA ALA A 30 -2.43 15.28 5.44
C ALA A 30 -1.27 15.02 4.46
N ILE A 31 -1.59 14.91 3.16
CA ILE A 31 -0.60 14.68 2.10
C ILE A 31 0.28 15.92 1.91
N ALA A 32 -0.29 17.12 1.85
CA ALA A 32 0.46 18.37 1.76
C ALA A 32 1.39 18.54 2.97
N GLY A 33 0.91 18.20 4.17
CA GLY A 33 1.70 18.17 5.39
C GLY A 33 2.90 17.23 5.29
N ALA A 34 2.70 15.97 4.86
CA ALA A 34 3.78 15.01 4.65
C ALA A 34 4.80 15.51 3.60
N LYS A 35 4.29 16.03 2.47
CA LYS A 35 5.11 16.58 1.38
C LYS A 35 5.97 17.75 1.83
N SER A 36 5.44 18.63 2.69
CA SER A 36 6.20 19.75 3.27
C SER A 36 7.41 19.29 4.09
N LYS A 37 7.40 18.05 4.59
CA LYS A 37 8.50 17.41 5.32
C LYS A 37 9.40 16.56 4.42
N GLY A 38 9.18 16.58 3.11
CA GLY A 38 9.93 15.81 2.13
C GLY A 38 9.55 14.33 2.11
N VAL A 39 8.39 13.93 2.61
CA VAL A 39 7.92 12.54 2.54
C VAL A 39 6.69 12.48 1.63
N TYR A 40 6.64 11.51 0.72
CA TYR A 40 5.40 11.24 -0.02
C TYR A 40 4.52 10.27 0.79
N ALA A 41 3.26 10.61 0.94
CA ALA A 41 2.25 9.73 1.51
C ALA A 41 1.51 8.99 0.39
N TYR A 42 1.19 7.72 0.63
CA TYR A 42 0.35 6.94 -0.26
C TYR A 42 -1.12 7.21 0.03
N MET A 43 -1.84 7.78 -0.93
CA MET A 43 -3.30 7.79 -0.87
C MET A 43 -3.84 6.38 -1.12
N LYS A 44 -4.72 5.90 -0.25
CA LYS A 44 -5.19 4.51 -0.28
C LYS A 44 -6.62 4.31 0.27
N HIS A 45 -7.32 3.25 -0.15
CA HIS A 45 -6.98 2.29 -1.23
C HIS A 45 -7.74 2.71 -2.47
N PHE A 46 -7.04 2.89 -3.59
CA PHE A 46 -7.59 3.44 -4.83
C PHE A 46 -8.14 2.31 -5.71
N ALA A 47 -9.45 2.08 -5.80
CA ALA A 47 -10.57 2.78 -5.15
C ALA A 47 -11.68 1.81 -4.72
N MET A 48 -12.71 2.33 -4.05
CA MET A 48 -13.95 1.58 -3.70
C MET A 48 -13.72 0.32 -2.83
N ASN A 49 -12.73 0.37 -1.93
CA ASN A 49 -12.41 -0.68 -0.97
C ASN A 49 -13.17 -0.47 0.35
N ASP A 50 -14.48 -0.31 0.26
CA ASP A 50 -15.35 0.09 1.38
C ASP A 50 -15.96 -1.11 2.12
N GLN A 51 -15.54 -2.34 1.80
CA GLN A 51 -15.95 -3.58 2.46
C GLN A 51 -14.75 -4.52 2.66
N GLU A 52 -14.66 -5.11 3.86
CA GLU A 52 -13.57 -6.02 4.21
C GLU A 52 -13.80 -7.46 3.74
N THR A 53 -15.05 -7.93 3.89
CA THR A 53 -15.44 -9.29 3.51
C THR A 53 -15.11 -9.54 2.05
N ASN A 54 -14.31 -10.58 1.82
CA ASN A 54 -13.90 -11.07 0.50
C ASN A 54 -13.03 -10.14 -0.36
N ARG A 55 -12.52 -9.02 0.17
CA ARG A 55 -11.75 -8.06 -0.64
C ARG A 55 -10.53 -8.68 -1.33
N MET A 56 -9.89 -9.68 -0.72
CA MET A 56 -8.70 -10.38 -1.25
C MET A 56 -9.03 -11.64 -2.09
N VAL A 57 -10.31 -11.96 -2.29
CA VAL A 57 -10.76 -13.16 -3.02
C VAL A 57 -11.71 -12.83 -4.17
N GLY A 58 -11.57 -11.63 -4.76
CA GLY A 58 -12.29 -11.25 -5.98
C GLY A 58 -13.64 -10.55 -5.76
N LEU A 59 -13.80 -9.78 -4.67
CA LEU A 59 -14.96 -8.92 -4.48
C LEU A 59 -15.13 -7.94 -5.67
N MET A 60 -16.27 -8.04 -6.36
CA MET A 60 -16.65 -7.14 -7.45
C MET A 60 -17.58 -6.03 -6.95
N THR A 61 -17.09 -4.80 -6.94
CA THR A 61 -17.87 -3.62 -6.56
C THR A 61 -18.47 -2.98 -7.80
N TRP A 62 -19.79 -2.91 -7.86
CA TRP A 62 -20.54 -2.30 -8.97
C TRP A 62 -21.12 -0.96 -8.55
N SER A 63 -21.03 0.03 -9.44
CA SER A 63 -21.64 1.35 -9.28
C SER A 63 -21.75 2.02 -10.65
N ASN A 64 -22.50 3.12 -10.73
CA ASN A 64 -22.55 3.94 -11.93
C ASN A 64 -21.37 4.94 -11.94
N GLU A 65 -21.05 5.49 -13.11
CA GLU A 65 -19.92 6.41 -13.24
C GLU A 65 -20.12 7.66 -12.37
N GLN A 66 -21.34 8.20 -12.30
CA GLN A 66 -21.62 9.40 -11.50
C GLN A 66 -21.21 9.21 -10.03
N ALA A 67 -21.68 8.16 -9.36
CA ALA A 67 -21.34 7.90 -7.97
C ALA A 67 -19.84 7.60 -7.80
N ILE A 68 -19.22 6.90 -8.75
CA ILE A 68 -17.77 6.68 -8.76
C ILE A 68 -17.04 8.02 -8.75
N ARG A 69 -17.41 8.95 -9.64
CA ARG A 69 -16.76 10.27 -9.80
C ARG A 69 -17.02 11.19 -8.61
N GLU A 70 -18.29 11.35 -8.23
CA GLU A 70 -18.73 12.35 -7.25
C GLU A 70 -18.48 11.92 -5.79
N ILE A 71 -18.47 10.61 -5.51
CA ILE A 71 -18.36 10.09 -4.14
C ILE A 71 -17.02 9.38 -3.95
N TYR A 72 -16.79 8.27 -4.64
CA TYR A 72 -15.68 7.37 -4.29
C TYR A 72 -14.30 7.86 -4.75
N LEU A 73 -14.25 8.57 -5.88
CA LEU A 73 -13.01 9.11 -6.44
C LEU A 73 -12.72 10.53 -5.98
N LYS A 74 -13.74 11.29 -5.54
CA LYS A 74 -13.59 12.70 -5.20
C LYS A 74 -12.51 12.97 -4.14
N PRO A 75 -12.38 12.19 -3.04
CA PRO A 75 -11.29 12.41 -2.10
C PRO A 75 -9.90 12.25 -2.74
N PHE A 76 -9.74 11.26 -3.63
CA PHE A 76 -8.48 10.99 -4.30
C PHE A 76 -8.15 12.06 -5.35
N GLU A 77 -9.16 12.58 -6.05
CA GLU A 77 -9.02 13.73 -6.96
C GLU A 77 -8.43 14.93 -6.21
N MET A 78 -9.02 15.29 -5.06
CA MET A 78 -8.57 16.40 -4.21
C MET A 78 -7.16 16.14 -3.65
N ALA A 79 -6.87 14.91 -3.24
CA ALA A 79 -5.51 14.53 -2.82
C ALA A 79 -4.46 14.77 -3.92
N VAL A 80 -4.81 14.52 -5.19
CA VAL A 80 -3.92 14.76 -6.33
C VAL A 80 -3.83 16.25 -6.65
N LYS A 81 -4.97 16.93 -6.84
CA LYS A 81 -5.02 18.31 -7.34
C LYS A 81 -4.64 19.34 -6.27
N ASP A 82 -5.12 19.15 -5.04
CA ASP A 82 -4.99 20.12 -3.96
C ASP A 82 -3.87 19.71 -2.98
N GLY A 83 -3.78 18.42 -2.65
CA GLY A 83 -2.75 17.88 -1.75
C GLY A 83 -1.38 17.66 -2.41
N GLY A 84 -1.35 17.60 -3.74
CA GLY A 84 -0.14 17.36 -4.52
C GLY A 84 0.46 15.97 -4.31
N ALA A 85 -0.40 14.95 -4.15
CA ALA A 85 -0.02 13.54 -4.01
C ALA A 85 0.84 13.03 -5.18
N THR A 86 1.86 12.24 -4.87
CA THR A 86 2.77 11.62 -5.86
C THR A 86 2.93 10.11 -5.67
N ALA A 87 2.12 9.51 -4.79
CA ALA A 87 2.15 8.08 -4.50
C ALA A 87 0.72 7.57 -4.21
N VAL A 88 0.37 6.45 -4.83
CA VAL A 88 -0.98 5.84 -4.75
C VAL A 88 -0.85 4.35 -4.46
N MET A 89 -1.71 3.82 -3.61
CA MET A 89 -1.87 2.38 -3.43
C MET A 89 -3.23 1.96 -3.98
N SER A 90 -3.20 1.11 -5.01
CA SER A 90 -4.40 0.52 -5.61
C SER A 90 -5.06 -0.49 -4.67
N SER A 91 -6.36 -0.72 -4.80
CA SER A 91 -7.11 -1.63 -3.91
C SER A 91 -7.09 -3.09 -4.34
N PHE A 92 -7.48 -3.98 -3.43
CA PHE A 92 -7.67 -5.41 -3.71
C PHE A 92 -8.91 -5.70 -4.56
N ASN A 93 -10.00 -4.96 -4.38
CA ASN A 93 -11.27 -5.26 -5.01
C ASN A 93 -11.27 -5.00 -6.52
N PHE A 94 -12.30 -5.51 -7.17
CA PHE A 94 -12.61 -5.22 -8.56
C PHE A 94 -13.62 -4.06 -8.62
N ILE A 95 -13.49 -3.22 -9.64
CA ILE A 95 -14.51 -2.24 -10.03
C ILE A 95 -15.17 -2.80 -11.28
N GLY A 96 -16.42 -3.23 -11.14
CA GLY A 96 -17.05 -4.15 -12.08
C GLY A 96 -16.24 -5.43 -12.21
N ASN A 97 -15.79 -5.73 -13.42
CA ASN A 97 -15.01 -6.94 -13.74
C ASN A 97 -13.49 -6.72 -13.84
N ARG A 98 -12.98 -5.54 -13.46
CA ARG A 98 -11.55 -5.21 -13.52
C ARG A 98 -10.98 -5.00 -12.13
N TRP A 99 -9.92 -5.74 -11.79
CA TRP A 99 -9.16 -5.48 -10.57
C TRP A 99 -8.61 -4.06 -10.58
N ALA A 100 -8.79 -3.30 -9.49
CA ALA A 100 -8.38 -1.90 -9.41
C ALA A 100 -6.89 -1.69 -9.72
N GLY A 101 -6.01 -2.59 -9.27
CA GLY A 101 -4.57 -2.54 -9.55
C GLY A 101 -4.17 -2.93 -10.98
N ALA A 102 -5.13 -3.27 -11.84
CA ALA A 102 -4.94 -3.51 -13.27
C ALA A 102 -6.09 -2.91 -14.11
N ASN A 103 -6.68 -1.80 -13.66
CA ASN A 103 -7.78 -1.13 -14.35
C ASN A 103 -7.26 0.12 -15.10
N LYS A 104 -7.18 0.05 -16.44
CA LYS A 104 -6.67 1.13 -17.28
C LYS A 104 -7.50 2.41 -17.14
N GLN A 105 -8.83 2.28 -17.11
CA GLN A 105 -9.73 3.43 -16.99
C GLN A 105 -9.46 4.18 -15.68
N LEU A 106 -9.27 3.45 -14.58
CA LEU A 106 -8.96 4.05 -13.28
C LEU A 106 -7.56 4.68 -13.23
N LEU A 107 -6.52 3.92 -13.57
CA LEU A 107 -5.12 4.30 -13.30
C LEU A 107 -4.48 5.16 -14.40
N GLN A 108 -4.90 4.99 -15.65
CA GLN A 108 -4.36 5.75 -16.79
C GLN A 108 -5.31 6.86 -17.20
N ASP A 109 -6.58 6.53 -17.47
CA ASP A 109 -7.51 7.49 -18.08
C ASP A 109 -7.91 8.56 -17.05
N VAL A 110 -8.43 8.16 -15.89
CA VAL A 110 -8.83 9.10 -14.83
C VAL A 110 -7.61 9.67 -14.08
N LEU A 111 -6.83 8.82 -13.41
CA LEU A 111 -5.76 9.29 -12.52
C LEU A 111 -4.69 10.11 -13.25
N ARG A 112 -4.15 9.60 -14.37
CA ARG A 112 -3.02 10.24 -15.07
C ARG A 112 -3.45 11.16 -16.20
N GLY A 113 -4.50 10.78 -16.93
CA GLY A 113 -5.06 11.51 -18.07
C GLY A 113 -5.84 12.73 -17.62
N GLU A 114 -6.92 12.52 -16.88
CA GLU A 114 -7.82 13.61 -16.47
C GLU A 114 -7.28 14.43 -15.29
N TRP A 115 -6.78 13.79 -14.24
CA TRP A 115 -6.31 14.51 -13.04
C TRP A 115 -4.86 14.97 -13.16
N GLY A 116 -4.13 14.51 -14.16
CA GLY A 116 -2.75 14.90 -14.38
C GLY A 116 -1.76 14.33 -13.35
N PHE A 117 -2.10 13.26 -12.64
CA PHE A 117 -1.20 12.65 -11.64
C PHE A 117 0.18 12.35 -12.22
N ARG A 118 1.23 12.74 -11.48
CA ARG A 118 2.64 12.46 -11.80
C ARG A 118 3.29 11.82 -10.58
N GLY A 119 3.41 10.51 -10.62
CA GLY A 119 4.02 9.74 -9.54
C GLY A 119 3.84 8.24 -9.74
N LEU A 120 4.06 7.50 -8.66
CA LEU A 120 4.05 6.04 -8.64
C LEU A 120 2.71 5.51 -8.11
N VAL A 121 2.26 4.41 -8.69
CA VAL A 121 1.17 3.58 -8.18
C VAL A 121 1.76 2.25 -7.75
N GLU A 122 1.42 1.80 -6.55
CA GLU A 122 1.73 0.45 -6.07
C GLU A 122 0.46 -0.37 -5.86
N THR A 123 0.59 -1.70 -5.83
CA THR A 123 -0.47 -2.56 -5.35
C THR A 123 -0.70 -2.36 -3.85
N ASP A 124 -1.91 -2.67 -3.37
CA ASP A 124 -2.04 -3.17 -1.99
C ASP A 124 -1.13 -4.40 -1.79
N TYR A 125 -0.99 -4.88 -0.56
CA TYR A 125 -0.05 -5.95 -0.24
C TYR A 125 -0.25 -7.17 -1.16
N PHE A 126 0.75 -7.46 -1.98
CA PHE A 126 0.64 -8.47 -3.03
C PHE A 126 0.46 -9.87 -2.43
N SER A 127 -0.68 -10.48 -2.74
CA SER A 127 -1.10 -11.79 -2.19
C SER A 127 -1.24 -12.89 -3.26
N GLY A 128 -0.73 -12.67 -4.48
CA GLY A 128 -0.89 -13.62 -5.58
C GLY A 128 -2.31 -13.64 -6.17
N GLY A 129 -2.74 -14.79 -6.67
CA GLY A 129 -4.08 -14.97 -7.24
C GLY A 129 -4.33 -14.10 -8.48
N PHE A 130 -5.33 -13.24 -8.42
CA PHE A 130 -5.72 -12.33 -9.51
C PHE A 130 -4.76 -11.15 -9.70
N MET A 131 -3.88 -10.86 -8.73
CA MET A 131 -2.96 -9.72 -8.77
C MET A 131 -1.77 -9.97 -9.71
N LYS A 132 -1.99 -10.11 -11.01
CA LYS A 132 -0.93 -10.45 -11.98
C LYS A 132 -0.09 -9.22 -12.36
N SER A 133 1.24 -9.36 -12.38
CA SER A 133 2.18 -8.25 -12.67
C SER A 133 2.10 -7.72 -14.11
N ASN A 134 1.98 -8.59 -15.12
CA ASN A 134 1.87 -8.13 -16.52
C ASN A 134 0.63 -7.24 -16.76
N PRO A 135 -0.60 -7.62 -16.33
CA PRO A 135 -1.74 -6.73 -16.39
C PRO A 135 -1.59 -5.46 -15.55
N ALA A 136 -0.98 -5.56 -14.36
CA ALA A 136 -0.77 -4.40 -13.49
C ALA A 136 0.08 -3.33 -14.18
N ILE A 137 1.26 -3.72 -14.69
CA ILE A 137 2.19 -2.78 -15.34
C ILE A 137 1.66 -2.27 -16.68
N ALA A 138 0.95 -3.11 -17.44
CA ALA A 138 0.31 -2.70 -18.69
C ALA A 138 -0.76 -1.62 -18.47
N ASN A 139 -1.42 -1.63 -17.30
CA ASN A 139 -2.54 -0.75 -17.00
C ASN A 139 -2.18 0.39 -16.02
N GLY A 140 -0.89 0.65 -15.77
CA GLY A 140 -0.43 1.85 -15.07
C GLY A 140 -0.14 1.70 -13.58
N ASN A 141 -0.07 0.46 -13.09
CA ASN A 141 0.42 0.16 -11.75
C ASN A 141 1.92 -0.18 -11.80
N ASP A 142 2.75 0.59 -11.10
CA ASP A 142 4.19 0.63 -11.32
C ASP A 142 4.96 -0.37 -10.45
N LEU A 143 4.41 -0.72 -9.28
CA LEU A 143 5.10 -1.52 -8.26
C LEU A 143 4.19 -2.58 -7.64
N MET A 144 4.69 -3.81 -7.52
CA MET A 144 4.05 -4.87 -6.73
C MET A 144 4.60 -4.82 -5.30
N LEU A 145 3.78 -4.42 -4.33
CA LEU A 145 4.21 -4.28 -2.94
C LEU A 145 4.30 -5.65 -2.25
N SER A 146 5.50 -6.08 -1.86
CA SER A 146 5.71 -7.31 -1.08
C SER A 146 6.88 -7.15 -0.09
N THR A 147 6.80 -7.79 1.08
CA THR A 147 7.88 -7.83 2.08
C THR A 147 8.90 -8.95 1.83
N THR A 148 8.54 -9.93 1.00
CA THR A 148 9.39 -11.05 0.60
C THR A 148 9.58 -10.97 -0.90
N GLY A 149 10.81 -10.75 -1.38
CA GLY A 149 11.11 -10.36 -2.76
C GLY A 149 10.74 -11.35 -3.88
N THR A 150 9.86 -12.32 -3.64
CA THR A 150 9.63 -13.48 -4.52
C THR A 150 8.25 -14.14 -4.33
N LEU A 151 7.17 -13.42 -3.98
CA LEU A 151 5.80 -14.01 -4.00
C LEU A 151 5.25 -14.29 -5.43
N GLY A 152 6.11 -14.44 -6.44
CA GLY A 152 5.69 -14.54 -7.84
C GLY A 152 5.30 -13.21 -8.48
N ALA A 153 5.69 -12.08 -7.88
CA ALA A 153 5.61 -10.75 -8.50
C ALA A 153 6.67 -10.63 -9.59
N LYS A 154 6.44 -11.31 -10.72
CA LYS A 154 7.35 -11.34 -11.86
C LYS A 154 6.63 -10.78 -13.08
N VAL A 155 7.31 -9.87 -13.77
CA VAL A 155 6.91 -9.45 -15.12
C VAL A 155 7.51 -10.46 -16.11
N ASP A 156 6.65 -11.12 -16.88
CA ASP A 156 7.05 -12.04 -17.95
C ASP A 156 7.24 -11.30 -19.29
N TYR A 157 7.91 -11.96 -20.25
CA TYR A 157 8.19 -11.43 -21.59
C TYR A 157 9.01 -10.14 -21.58
N THR A 158 10.08 -10.10 -20.77
CA THR A 158 10.94 -8.91 -20.60
C THR A 158 11.80 -8.57 -21.81
N ASP A 159 11.81 -9.43 -22.82
CA ASP A 159 12.37 -9.24 -24.17
C ASP A 159 11.39 -8.59 -25.15
N ASN A 160 10.08 -8.62 -24.86
CA ASN A 160 9.06 -7.99 -25.69
C ASN A 160 9.18 -6.45 -25.63
N PRO A 161 9.33 -5.74 -26.77
CA PRO A 161 9.50 -4.29 -26.79
C PRO A 161 8.38 -3.49 -26.09
N THR A 162 7.14 -4.00 -26.12
CA THR A 162 6.00 -3.39 -25.44
C THR A 162 6.15 -3.49 -23.92
N VAL A 163 6.50 -4.68 -23.41
CA VAL A 163 6.72 -4.89 -21.98
C VAL A 163 7.92 -4.09 -21.49
N VAL A 164 9.00 -4.00 -22.28
CA VAL A 164 10.15 -3.14 -21.99
C VAL A 164 9.73 -1.67 -21.84
N ARG A 165 8.84 -1.18 -22.71
CA ARG A 165 8.31 0.20 -22.61
C ARG A 165 7.46 0.40 -21.36
N GLN A 166 6.64 -0.57 -21.00
CA GLN A 166 5.84 -0.55 -19.75
C GLN A 166 6.76 -0.51 -18.53
N MET A 167 7.79 -1.37 -18.47
CA MET A 167 8.79 -1.38 -17.39
C MET A 167 9.57 -0.06 -17.30
N ARG A 168 9.96 0.54 -18.44
CA ARG A 168 10.59 1.86 -18.46
C ARG A 168 9.69 2.95 -17.91
N THR A 169 8.40 2.90 -18.23
CA THR A 169 7.41 3.86 -17.73
C THR A 169 7.23 3.73 -16.22
N ALA A 170 7.07 2.49 -15.72
CA ALA A 170 6.99 2.22 -14.29
C ALA A 170 8.24 2.68 -13.54
N SER A 171 9.42 2.36 -14.07
CA SER A 171 10.70 2.79 -13.50
C SER A 171 10.82 4.32 -13.45
N LYS A 172 10.41 5.02 -14.53
CA LYS A 172 10.37 6.49 -14.56
C LYS A 172 9.46 7.04 -13.47
N ASN A 173 8.26 6.48 -13.31
CA ASN A 173 7.28 6.94 -12.33
C ASN A 173 7.79 6.76 -10.89
N ILE A 174 8.36 5.59 -10.58
CA ILE A 174 8.99 5.30 -9.29
C ILE A 174 10.13 6.29 -9.03
N MET A 175 11.07 6.42 -9.97
CA MET A 175 12.22 7.32 -9.80
C MET A 175 11.78 8.78 -9.67
N TYR A 176 10.79 9.22 -10.45
CA TYR A 176 10.25 10.57 -10.34
C TYR A 176 9.73 10.85 -8.92
N THR A 177 8.93 9.94 -8.35
CA THR A 177 8.43 10.13 -6.98
C THR A 177 9.54 10.12 -5.94
N VAL A 178 10.48 9.17 -6.03
CA VAL A 178 11.55 9.03 -5.02
C VAL A 178 12.55 10.18 -5.10
N VAL A 179 12.95 10.62 -6.30
CA VAL A 179 13.90 11.73 -6.49
C VAL A 179 13.30 13.07 -6.03
N ASN A 180 12.00 13.27 -6.22
CA ASN A 180 11.30 14.45 -5.70
C ASN A 180 10.94 14.36 -4.20
N SER A 181 11.38 13.29 -3.52
CA SER A 181 11.27 13.14 -2.08
C SER A 181 12.54 13.56 -1.36
N GLY A 182 12.47 13.60 -0.04
CA GLY A 182 13.59 13.81 0.85
C GLY A 182 14.59 12.65 0.90
N ALA A 183 14.34 11.52 0.24
CA ALA A 183 15.20 10.33 0.27
C ALA A 183 16.67 10.61 -0.13
N TYR A 184 16.90 11.57 -1.03
CA TYR A 184 18.24 11.95 -1.50
C TYR A 184 18.78 13.23 -0.86
N LYS A 185 17.99 13.93 -0.02
CA LYS A 185 18.57 14.93 0.86
C LYS A 185 19.34 14.19 1.95
N ASN A 186 20.52 14.68 2.32
CA ASN A 186 21.20 14.30 3.55
C ASN A 186 20.34 14.74 4.75
N ILE A 187 19.18 14.10 4.96
CA ILE A 187 18.31 14.36 6.10
C ILE A 187 19.02 13.73 7.29
N LYS A 188 19.94 14.49 7.90
CA LYS A 188 20.71 14.12 9.10
C LYS A 188 19.84 13.83 10.33
N ASN A 189 18.52 13.82 10.21
CA ASN A 189 17.56 13.75 11.32
C ASN A 189 16.27 12.96 11.02
N VAL A 190 16.24 12.02 10.07
CA VAL A 190 15.17 11.01 10.08
C VAL A 190 15.49 9.99 11.16
N LYS A 191 15.39 10.40 12.43
CA LYS A 191 15.31 9.41 13.50
C LYS A 191 14.00 8.66 13.26
N SER A 192 14.07 7.39 12.91
CA SER A 192 12.90 6.52 12.96
C SER A 192 12.33 6.63 14.36
N VAL A 193 11.21 7.34 14.52
CA VAL A 193 10.54 7.45 15.81
C VAL A 193 9.92 6.08 16.06
N LYS A 194 10.65 5.19 16.75
CA LYS A 194 10.09 3.92 17.23
C LYS A 194 8.89 4.29 18.09
N ARG A 195 7.70 3.94 17.62
CA ARG A 195 6.47 4.19 18.37
C ARG A 195 6.57 3.44 19.72
N PRO A 196 6.05 3.98 20.84
CA PRO A 196 6.22 3.38 22.16
C PRO A 196 5.91 1.88 22.20
N TYR A 197 4.82 1.45 21.54
CA TYR A 197 4.45 0.04 21.45
C TYR A 197 5.49 -0.85 20.76
N GLN A 198 6.22 -0.34 19.75
CA GLN A 198 7.26 -1.11 19.06
C GLN A 198 8.44 -1.38 19.98
N LYS A 199 8.79 -0.43 20.85
CA LYS A 199 9.80 -0.64 21.89
C LYS A 199 9.33 -1.71 22.88
N THR A 200 8.09 -1.60 23.36
CA THR A 200 7.48 -2.55 24.28
C THR A 200 7.44 -3.98 23.72
N ILE A 201 6.97 -4.16 22.48
CA ILE A 201 6.94 -5.48 21.83
C ILE A 201 8.34 -6.05 21.66
N THR A 202 9.30 -5.23 21.20
CA THR A 202 10.69 -5.69 21.04
C THR A 202 11.26 -6.16 22.38
N THR A 203 11.00 -5.43 23.46
CA THR A 203 11.42 -5.82 24.81
C THR A 203 10.79 -7.15 25.24
N TYR A 204 9.48 -7.35 25.07
CA TYR A 204 8.84 -8.61 25.42
C TYR A 204 9.36 -9.81 24.61
N VAL A 205 9.60 -9.62 23.31
CA VAL A 205 10.16 -10.67 22.45
C VAL A 205 11.58 -11.05 22.90
N VAL A 206 12.42 -10.06 23.22
CA VAL A 206 13.78 -10.32 23.72
C VAL A 206 13.73 -11.06 25.06
N ILE A 207 12.87 -10.64 25.99
CA ILE A 207 12.70 -11.34 27.29
C ILE A 207 12.25 -12.79 27.06
N ALA A 208 11.27 -13.02 26.20
CA ALA A 208 10.78 -14.37 25.91
C ALA A 208 11.89 -15.26 25.32
N LEU A 209 12.70 -14.75 24.40
CA LEU A 209 13.83 -15.49 23.82
C LEU A 209 14.89 -15.84 24.86
N VAL A 210 15.21 -14.91 25.77
CA VAL A 210 16.15 -15.16 26.88
C VAL A 210 15.60 -16.23 27.82
N VAL A 211 14.32 -16.17 28.18
CA VAL A 211 13.68 -17.19 29.03
C VAL A 211 13.73 -18.56 28.36
N VAL A 212 13.42 -18.66 27.06
CA VAL A 212 13.51 -19.92 26.32
C VAL A 212 14.93 -20.46 26.29
N ALA A 213 15.94 -19.61 26.08
CA ALA A 213 17.34 -20.02 26.09
C ALA A 213 17.78 -20.54 27.48
N ILE A 214 17.38 -19.85 28.56
CA ILE A 214 17.66 -20.29 29.93
C ILE A 214 17.00 -21.64 30.21
N LEU A 215 15.74 -21.82 29.82
CA LEU A 215 15.03 -23.09 29.99
C LEU A 215 15.71 -24.23 29.22
N GLN A 216 16.17 -23.98 27.99
CA GLN A 216 16.93 -24.97 27.22
C GLN A 216 18.24 -25.36 27.92
N VAL A 217 18.99 -24.38 28.44
CA VAL A 217 20.23 -24.66 29.20
C VAL A 217 19.92 -25.47 30.46
N LEU A 218 18.87 -25.11 31.21
CA LEU A 218 18.46 -25.85 32.40
C LEU A 218 18.06 -27.30 32.09
N VAL A 219 17.31 -27.52 31.01
CA VAL A 219 16.95 -28.87 30.55
C VAL A 219 18.21 -29.69 30.22
N VAL A 220 19.18 -29.11 29.52
CA VAL A 220 20.46 -29.79 29.21
C VAL A 220 21.25 -30.12 30.47
N LEU A 221 21.33 -29.19 31.43
CA LEU A 221 22.04 -29.41 32.70
C LEU A 221 21.36 -30.50 33.55
N LEU A 222 20.03 -30.49 33.66
CA LEU A 222 19.26 -31.51 34.38
C LEU A 222 19.40 -32.89 33.72
N TYR A 223 19.39 -32.94 32.39
CA TYR A 223 19.61 -34.19 31.65
C TYR A 223 21.01 -34.76 31.91
N ARG A 224 22.07 -33.92 31.83
CA ARG A 224 23.44 -34.34 32.12
C ARG A 224 23.61 -34.83 33.56
N LYS A 225 23.02 -34.14 34.54
CA LYS A 225 23.07 -34.55 35.96
C LYS A 225 22.40 -35.91 36.20
N ARG A 226 21.30 -36.19 35.49
CA ARG A 226 20.60 -37.49 35.60
C ARG A 226 21.38 -38.65 34.99
N TYR A 227 22.17 -38.40 33.94
CA TYR A 227 23.01 -39.43 33.30
C TYR A 227 24.37 -39.62 33.99
N ALA A 228 24.90 -38.60 34.66
CA ALA A 228 26.14 -38.73 35.46
C ALA A 228 25.95 -39.51 36.76
N ASN A 229 24.70 -39.72 37.20
CA ASN A 229 24.33 -40.47 38.42
C ASN A 229 23.80 -41.89 38.11
N LYS A 230 24.01 -42.39 36.88
CA LYS A 230 23.83 -43.79 36.50
C LYS A 230 25.20 -44.39 36.23
#